data_AF-K7WVC1-F1
#
_entry.id   AF-K7WVC1-F1
#
_cell.length_a   1.000
_cell.length_b   1.000
_cell.length_c   1.000
_cell.angle_alpha   90.00
_cell.angle_beta   90.00
_cell.angle_gamma   90.00
#
_symmetry.space_group_name_H-M   'P 1'
#
loop_
_entity.id
_entity.type
_entity.pdbx_description
1 polymer ?
#
loop_
_entity_poly.entity_id
_entity_poly.type
_entity_poly.pdbx_seq_one_letter_code
_entity_poly.pdbx_strand_id
1 'polypeptide(L)'
;MVKLSCAPILLALVLCISLTSVANAQQCGRQRGGALCGNNLCCSQFGWCGSTPEYCSPSQGCQSQCSGSGPDPGQGGSAQNVRATYHIYNPQNVGWDLNAVSAYCSTWDANKPYAWRSKYGWTAFCGPVGPRGRDSCGKCLRVTNTRTGAQTTVRIVDQYSNGGLDLDINVFRQIDTDGVGNQQGHLIVNYQFVNCGDNVNVPLLSVVDKE
;
A
#
# COMPACT_ATOMS: atom_id res chain seq x y z
N MET A 1 27.14 5.29 -61.30
CA MET A 1 26.15 6.17 -60.64
C MET A 1 24.97 5.32 -60.16
N VAL A 2 24.96 4.92 -58.89
CA VAL A 2 23.85 4.17 -58.29
C VAL A 2 22.84 5.18 -57.76
N LYS A 3 21.62 5.21 -58.31
CA LYS A 3 20.54 6.05 -57.79
C LYS A 3 20.00 5.41 -56.51
N LEU A 4 20.32 6.01 -55.37
CA LEU A 4 19.76 5.63 -54.07
C LEU A 4 18.32 6.17 -54.01
N SER A 5 17.35 5.31 -54.31
CA SER A 5 15.93 5.68 -54.23
C SER A 5 15.46 5.64 -52.76
N CYS A 6 15.09 6.80 -52.19
CA CYS A 6 14.57 6.99 -50.83
C CYS A 6 13.27 6.23 -50.49
N ALA A 7 12.70 5.47 -51.42
CA ALA A 7 11.37 4.85 -51.29
C ALA A 7 11.23 3.73 -50.23
N PRO A 8 12.22 2.85 -49.97
CA PRO A 8 12.02 1.73 -49.04
C PRO A 8 12.25 2.12 -47.56
N ILE A 9 12.98 3.21 -47.28
CA ILE A 9 13.25 3.69 -45.92
C ILE A 9 12.01 4.39 -45.33
N LEU A 10 11.24 5.09 -46.18
CA LEU A 10 10.02 5.78 -45.75
C LEU A 10 8.90 4.79 -45.36
N LEU A 11 8.82 3.63 -46.03
CA LEU A 11 7.78 2.63 -45.76
C LEU A 11 8.03 1.87 -44.44
N ALA A 12 9.29 1.66 -44.06
CA ALA A 12 9.66 1.01 -42.80
C ALA A 12 9.40 1.88 -41.56
N LEU A 13 9.53 3.21 -41.68
CA LEU A 13 9.23 4.17 -40.60
C LEU A 13 7.72 4.31 -40.35
N VAL A 14 6.90 4.23 -41.40
CA VAL A 14 5.43 4.33 -41.27
C VAL A 14 4.83 3.07 -40.61
N LEU A 15 5.42 1.89 -40.81
CA LEU A 15 4.94 0.64 -40.22
C LEU A 15 5.26 0.51 -38.70
N CYS A 16 6.28 1.22 -38.20
CA CYS A 16 6.64 1.22 -36.77
C CYS A 16 5.72 2.11 -35.90
N ILE A 17 4.96 3.02 -36.50
CA ILE A 17 4.10 3.96 -35.74
C ILE A 17 2.73 3.32 -35.40
N SER A 18 2.37 2.23 -36.09
CA SER A 18 1.03 1.59 -36.02
C SER A 18 0.74 0.74 -34.77
N LEU A 19 1.69 0.58 -33.84
CA LEU A 19 1.53 -0.26 -32.64
C LEU A 19 1.50 0.54 -31.33
N THR A 20 1.38 1.87 -31.40
CA THR A 20 1.24 2.68 -30.19
C THR A 20 -0.21 2.59 -29.69
N SER A 21 -0.43 1.71 -28.72
CA SER A 21 -1.61 1.80 -27.86
C SER A 21 -1.57 3.16 -27.18
N VAL A 22 -2.48 4.06 -27.59
CA VAL A 22 -2.60 5.38 -26.98
C VAL A 22 -3.21 5.19 -25.60
N ALA A 23 -2.35 4.94 -24.60
CA ALA A 23 -2.75 5.06 -23.21
C ALA A 23 -3.08 6.53 -22.98
N ASN A 24 -4.37 6.87 -22.92
CA ASN A 24 -4.83 8.21 -22.58
C ASN A 24 -4.46 8.52 -21.12
N ALA A 25 -3.24 9.00 -20.88
CA ALA A 25 -2.85 9.47 -19.57
C ALA A 25 -3.64 10.77 -19.26
N GLN A 26 -4.28 10.85 -18.09
CA GLN A 26 -4.96 12.08 -17.68
C GLN A 26 -3.91 13.13 -17.31
N GLN A 27 -4.04 14.33 -17.89
CA GLN A 27 -3.18 15.48 -17.56
C GLN A 27 -3.66 16.21 -16.30
N CYS A 28 -2.71 16.71 -15.51
CA CYS A 28 -2.93 17.38 -14.22
C CYS A 28 -1.87 18.46 -13.94
N GLY A 29 -2.00 19.15 -12.81
CA GLY A 29 -0.98 20.05 -12.28
C GLY A 29 -0.91 21.38 -13.00
N ARG A 30 0.20 22.09 -12.85
CA ARG A 30 0.41 23.42 -13.44
C ARG A 30 0.30 23.41 -14.97
N GLN A 31 0.58 22.27 -15.60
CA GLN A 31 0.46 22.03 -17.04
C GLN A 31 -0.99 22.10 -17.53
N ARG A 32 -1.97 21.93 -16.63
CA ARG A 32 -3.40 21.98 -16.93
C ARG A 32 -4.15 22.86 -15.93
N GLY A 33 -3.61 24.05 -15.67
CA GLY A 33 -4.29 25.06 -14.83
C GLY A 33 -4.58 24.61 -13.39
N GLY A 34 -3.78 23.69 -12.85
CA GLY A 34 -3.99 23.12 -11.52
C GLY A 34 -4.97 21.93 -11.48
N ALA A 35 -5.35 21.35 -12.62
CA ALA A 35 -6.26 20.22 -12.66
C ALA A 35 -5.77 19.05 -11.78
N LEU A 36 -6.69 18.45 -11.02
CA LEU A 36 -6.42 17.26 -10.22
C LEU A 36 -6.62 15.99 -11.06
N CYS A 37 -5.99 14.91 -10.63
CA CYS A 37 -6.24 13.61 -11.23
C CYS A 37 -7.51 12.98 -10.68
N GLY A 38 -8.26 12.31 -11.56
CA GLY A 38 -9.35 11.43 -11.16
C GLY A 38 -8.81 10.20 -10.43
N ASN A 39 -9.69 9.49 -9.72
CA ASN A 39 -9.35 8.29 -8.93
C ASN A 39 -8.18 8.52 -7.96
N ASN A 40 -7.98 9.77 -7.52
CA ASN A 40 -6.97 10.19 -6.56
C ASN A 40 -5.53 9.79 -6.91
N LEU A 41 -5.25 9.70 -8.21
CA LEU A 41 -3.91 9.47 -8.69
C LEU A 41 -3.01 10.67 -8.35
N CYS A 42 -1.73 10.44 -8.13
CA CYS A 42 -0.79 11.51 -7.91
C CYS A 42 -0.50 12.25 -9.20
N CYS A 43 -0.32 13.56 -9.10
CA CYS A 43 0.12 14.36 -10.22
C CYS A 43 1.65 14.47 -10.21
N SER A 44 2.30 13.81 -11.16
CA SER A 44 3.77 13.86 -11.28
C SER A 44 4.27 15.27 -11.56
N GLN A 45 5.58 15.49 -11.39
CA GLN A 45 6.23 16.74 -11.80
C GLN A 45 5.99 17.13 -13.27
N PHE A 46 5.69 16.14 -14.11
CA PHE A 46 5.47 16.28 -15.55
C PHE A 46 4.00 16.57 -15.92
N GLY A 47 3.09 16.59 -14.95
CA GLY A 47 1.68 16.92 -15.20
C GLY A 47 0.85 15.74 -15.70
N TRP A 48 1.24 14.54 -15.32
CA TRP A 48 0.52 13.30 -15.63
C TRP A 48 0.06 12.61 -14.37
N CYS A 49 -1.10 11.97 -14.46
CA CYS A 49 -1.70 11.21 -13.38
C CYS A 49 -1.18 9.77 -13.33
N GLY A 50 -0.80 9.31 -12.15
CA GLY A 50 -0.36 7.93 -11.93
C GLY A 50 -0.23 7.60 -10.44
N SER A 51 0.01 6.33 -10.13
CA SER A 51 0.05 5.82 -8.75
C SER A 51 1.43 5.34 -8.30
N THR A 52 2.44 5.37 -9.18
CA THR A 52 3.80 4.91 -8.86
C THR A 52 4.61 6.03 -8.18
N PRO A 53 5.77 5.72 -7.56
CA PRO A 53 6.59 6.71 -6.87
C PRO A 53 6.99 7.92 -7.74
N GLU A 54 7.18 7.72 -9.04
CA GLU A 54 7.53 8.80 -9.99
C GLU A 54 6.43 9.87 -10.11
N TYR A 55 5.20 9.49 -9.74
CA TYR A 55 4.03 10.35 -9.73
C TYR A 55 3.74 10.89 -8.33
N CYS A 56 3.92 10.06 -7.31
CA CYS A 56 3.52 10.35 -5.95
C CYS A 56 4.62 10.99 -5.09
N SER A 57 5.88 10.69 -5.32
CA SER A 57 6.93 11.09 -4.40
C SER A 57 7.10 12.62 -4.35
N PRO A 58 7.00 13.25 -3.16
CA PRO A 58 7.33 14.66 -3.00
C PRO A 58 8.79 14.95 -3.42
N SER A 59 9.70 14.02 -3.18
CA SER A 59 11.12 14.15 -3.58
C SER A 59 11.33 14.02 -5.09
N GLN A 60 10.35 13.51 -5.84
CA GLN A 60 10.37 13.46 -7.31
C GLN A 60 9.47 14.53 -7.93
N GLY A 61 9.15 15.58 -7.16
CA GLY A 61 8.48 16.78 -7.65
C GLY A 61 6.98 16.60 -7.91
N CYS A 62 6.34 15.65 -7.23
CA CYS A 62 4.89 15.55 -7.28
C CYS A 62 4.23 16.92 -7.01
N GLN A 63 3.25 17.28 -7.82
CA GLN A 63 2.61 18.59 -7.81
C GLN A 63 1.34 18.61 -6.94
N SER A 64 0.55 17.54 -6.96
CA SER A 64 -0.69 17.42 -6.18
C SER A 64 -1.03 15.96 -5.93
N GLN A 65 -1.77 15.69 -4.86
CA GLN A 65 -2.14 14.33 -4.43
C GLN A 65 -0.90 13.45 -4.06
N CYS A 66 0.21 14.09 -3.65
CA CYS A 66 1.54 13.48 -3.45
C CYS A 66 1.70 12.59 -2.22
N SER A 67 0.75 12.64 -1.30
CA SER A 67 0.73 11.72 -0.17
C SER A 67 0.14 10.36 -0.53
N GLY A 68 -0.19 10.10 -1.81
CA GLY A 68 -0.99 8.94 -2.21
C GLY A 68 -2.31 8.89 -1.43
N SER A 69 -2.82 10.06 -1.04
CA SER A 69 -4.11 10.18 -0.39
C SER A 69 -5.08 10.60 -1.46
N GLY A 70 -5.70 9.61 -2.09
CA GLY A 70 -7.12 9.72 -2.01
C GLY A 70 -7.83 8.42 -2.32
N PRO A 71 -9.17 8.45 -2.30
CA PRO A 71 -9.97 9.47 -1.67
C PRO A 71 -9.90 9.16 -0.17
N ASP A 72 -10.67 9.91 0.59
CA ASP A 72 -11.40 9.40 1.74
C ASP A 72 -11.57 7.85 1.80
N PRO A 73 -11.65 7.27 3.00
CA PRO A 73 -10.91 6.11 3.49
C PRO A 73 -11.26 4.82 2.72
N GLY A 74 -10.68 4.57 1.54
CA GLY A 74 -11.02 3.38 0.76
C GLY A 74 -10.25 3.00 -0.50
N GLN A 75 -9.15 3.65 -0.92
CA GLN A 75 -8.45 3.31 -2.18
C GLN A 75 -6.97 2.93 -2.07
N GLY A 76 -6.60 2.10 -1.07
CA GLY A 76 -5.55 1.10 -1.34
C GLY A 76 -6.12 -0.18 -1.97
N GLY A 77 -7.41 -0.19 -2.26
CA GLY A 77 -8.17 -1.35 -2.71
C GLY A 77 -8.87 -2.06 -1.55
N SER A 78 -9.78 -2.93 -1.90
CA SER A 78 -10.43 -3.85 -0.97
C SER A 78 -10.62 -5.18 -1.68
N ALA A 79 -10.54 -6.26 -0.93
CA ALA A 79 -10.89 -7.57 -1.44
C ALA A 79 -11.73 -8.32 -0.42
N GLN A 80 -12.55 -9.21 -0.94
CA GLN A 80 -13.46 -10.04 -0.15
C GLN A 80 -13.03 -11.50 -0.24
N ASN A 81 -13.41 -12.30 0.75
CA ASN A 81 -13.17 -13.75 0.79
C ASN A 81 -11.68 -14.13 0.62
N VAL A 82 -10.81 -13.38 1.28
CA VAL A 82 -9.37 -13.54 1.23
C VAL A 82 -8.91 -14.45 2.35
N ARG A 83 -8.03 -15.41 2.06
CA ARG A 83 -7.41 -16.24 3.09
C ARG A 83 -6.47 -15.39 3.95
N ALA A 84 -6.61 -15.50 5.27
CA ALA A 84 -5.65 -14.96 6.22
C ALA A 84 -5.09 -16.09 7.08
N THR A 85 -3.77 -16.32 7.03
CA THR A 85 -3.06 -17.20 7.95
C THR A 85 -2.52 -16.40 9.13
N TYR A 86 -1.70 -17.03 9.96
CA TYR A 86 -0.97 -16.34 11.00
C TYR A 86 0.53 -16.66 10.98
N HIS A 87 1.29 -15.69 11.43
CA HIS A 87 2.71 -15.77 11.74
C HIS A 87 2.96 -15.37 13.19
N ILE A 88 4.03 -15.87 13.79
CA ILE A 88 4.39 -15.57 15.17
C ILE A 88 5.42 -14.43 15.17
N TYR A 89 4.97 -13.20 14.87
CA TYR A 89 5.83 -12.03 14.98
C TYR A 89 6.02 -11.63 16.45
N ASN A 90 4.94 -11.69 17.25
CA ASN A 90 4.90 -11.24 18.64
C ASN A 90 5.56 -9.87 18.85
N PRO A 91 5.12 -8.81 18.13
CA PRO A 91 5.79 -7.52 18.14
C PRO A 91 5.90 -6.91 19.54
N GLN A 92 4.98 -7.23 20.44
CA GLN A 92 5.01 -6.79 21.84
C GLN A 92 6.24 -7.31 22.60
N ASN A 93 6.74 -8.49 22.24
CA ASN A 93 7.89 -9.13 22.90
C ASN A 93 9.23 -8.59 22.39
N VAL A 94 9.24 -7.96 21.21
CA VAL A 94 10.44 -7.40 20.57
C VAL A 94 10.45 -5.87 20.56
N GLY A 95 9.65 -5.22 21.44
CA GLY A 95 9.58 -3.76 21.50
C GLY A 95 9.09 -3.11 20.20
N TRP A 96 8.28 -3.84 19.43
CA TRP A 96 7.79 -3.48 18.12
C TRP A 96 8.92 -3.17 17.11
N ASP A 97 10.10 -3.77 17.28
CA ASP A 97 11.24 -3.59 16.38
C ASP A 97 11.10 -4.47 15.12
N LEU A 98 10.99 -3.82 13.96
CA LEU A 98 10.85 -4.52 12.67
C LEU A 98 12.12 -5.29 12.30
N ASN A 99 13.30 -4.85 12.75
CA ASN A 99 14.57 -5.55 12.48
C ASN A 99 14.64 -6.88 13.24
N ALA A 100 14.12 -6.91 14.47
CA ALA A 100 14.17 -8.08 15.34
C ALA A 100 13.44 -9.30 14.74
N VAL A 101 12.45 -9.07 13.87
CA VAL A 101 11.69 -10.12 13.18
C VAL A 101 12.08 -10.26 11.70
N SER A 102 13.12 -9.56 11.24
CA SER A 102 13.53 -9.50 9.83
C SER A 102 12.38 -9.15 8.87
N ALA A 103 11.45 -8.29 9.30
CA ALA A 103 10.30 -7.93 8.47
C ALA A 103 10.78 -7.23 7.17
N TYR A 104 10.18 -7.55 6.02
CA TYR A 104 10.58 -6.96 4.74
C TYR A 104 10.60 -5.42 4.75
N CYS A 105 9.65 -4.79 5.44
CA CYS A 105 9.57 -3.32 5.49
C CYS A 105 10.58 -2.67 6.45
N SER A 106 11.37 -3.45 7.21
CA SER A 106 12.38 -2.93 8.15
C SER A 106 13.33 -1.92 7.51
N THR A 107 13.75 -2.16 6.26
CA THR A 107 14.61 -1.26 5.45
C THR A 107 14.13 0.20 5.44
N TRP A 108 12.81 0.43 5.47
CA TRP A 108 12.23 1.78 5.34
C TRP A 108 11.49 2.24 6.61
N ASP A 109 10.95 1.30 7.39
CA ASP A 109 10.01 1.60 8.47
C ASP A 109 10.56 1.33 9.88
N ALA A 110 11.72 0.68 10.02
CA ALA A 110 12.26 0.34 11.35
C ALA A 110 12.54 1.56 12.24
N ASN A 111 13.00 2.66 11.64
CA ASN A 111 13.35 3.89 12.37
C ASN A 111 12.14 4.79 12.67
N LYS A 112 10.91 4.36 12.37
CA LYS A 112 9.72 5.13 12.72
C LYS A 112 9.52 5.16 14.24
N PRO A 113 8.86 6.21 14.78
CA PRO A 113 8.63 6.34 16.21
C PRO A 113 7.94 5.11 16.80
N TYR A 114 8.25 4.79 18.06
CA TYR A 114 7.61 3.64 18.74
C TYR A 114 6.09 3.71 18.65
N ALA A 115 5.50 4.89 18.92
CA ALA A 115 4.06 5.12 18.81
C ALA A 115 3.48 4.80 17.42
N TRP A 116 4.26 4.94 16.34
CA TRP A 116 3.84 4.55 15.00
C TRP A 116 3.89 3.02 14.82
N ARG A 117 4.99 2.41 15.27
CA ARG A 117 5.25 0.96 15.14
C ARG A 117 4.27 0.13 15.98
N SER A 118 3.90 0.64 17.15
CA SER A 118 3.04 -0.02 18.14
C SER A 118 1.56 0.35 18.05
N LYS A 119 1.15 1.20 17.10
CA LYS A 119 -0.23 1.69 17.00
C LYS A 119 -1.24 0.60 16.68
N TYR A 120 -0.85 -0.34 15.81
CA TYR A 120 -1.70 -1.40 15.28
C TYR A 120 -0.92 -2.70 15.25
N GLY A 121 -1.63 -3.84 15.34
CA GLY A 121 -1.02 -5.15 15.15
C GLY A 121 -0.43 -5.32 13.75
N TRP A 122 0.49 -6.28 13.60
CA TRP A 122 1.26 -6.46 12.36
C TRP A 122 0.65 -7.51 11.44
N THR A 123 0.90 -7.36 10.15
CA THR A 123 0.59 -8.36 9.12
C THR A 123 1.62 -8.32 7.99
N ALA A 124 1.85 -9.45 7.36
CA ALA A 124 2.34 -9.51 6.00
C ALA A 124 1.20 -9.34 5.00
N PHE A 125 1.48 -8.83 3.81
CA PHE A 125 0.46 -8.63 2.78
C PHE A 125 0.91 -9.06 1.38
N CYS A 126 0.04 -9.83 0.72
CA CYS A 126 0.06 -10.04 -0.73
C CYS A 126 -1.35 -10.30 -1.26
N GLY A 127 -2.32 -9.52 -0.78
CA GLY A 127 -3.70 -9.62 -1.19
C GLY A 127 -3.89 -9.44 -2.71
N PRO A 128 -5.03 -9.90 -3.27
CA PRO A 128 -5.28 -9.82 -4.71
C PRO A 128 -5.42 -8.38 -5.23
N VAL A 129 -5.82 -7.43 -4.37
CA VAL A 129 -6.08 -6.03 -4.73
C VAL A 129 -5.25 -5.10 -3.83
N GLY A 130 -4.51 -4.19 -4.44
CA GLY A 130 -3.73 -3.18 -3.73
C GLY A 130 -2.23 -3.24 -4.02
N PRO A 131 -1.46 -2.29 -3.48
CA PRO A 131 -0.02 -2.23 -3.66
C PRO A 131 0.66 -3.45 -3.04
N ARG A 132 1.82 -3.84 -3.56
CA ARG A 132 2.60 -4.99 -3.06
C ARG A 132 4.04 -4.59 -2.77
N GLY A 133 4.72 -5.40 -1.95
CA GLY A 133 6.10 -5.18 -1.56
C GLY A 133 6.29 -3.79 -0.93
N ARG A 134 7.28 -3.05 -1.42
CA ARG A 134 7.64 -1.74 -0.86
C ARG A 134 6.46 -0.76 -0.80
N ASP A 135 5.59 -0.75 -1.81
CA ASP A 135 4.49 0.21 -1.88
C ASP A 135 3.35 -0.09 -0.89
N SER A 136 3.36 -1.27 -0.28
CA SER A 136 2.45 -1.64 0.81
C SER A 136 2.99 -1.35 2.20
N CYS A 137 4.30 -1.15 2.35
CA CYS A 137 4.94 -0.95 3.64
C CYS A 137 4.34 0.23 4.40
N GLY A 138 3.99 -0.02 5.66
CA GLY A 138 3.46 0.97 6.59
C GLY A 138 1.99 1.34 6.38
N LYS A 139 1.33 0.85 5.32
CA LYS A 139 -0.11 1.07 5.11
C LYS A 139 -0.95 0.25 6.08
N CYS A 140 -2.19 0.67 6.31
CA CYS A 140 -3.10 0.01 7.24
C CYS A 140 -4.27 -0.64 6.53
N LEU A 141 -4.70 -1.78 7.06
CA LEU A 141 -5.87 -2.52 6.61
C LEU A 141 -6.88 -2.62 7.75
N ARG A 142 -8.15 -2.32 7.46
CA ARG A 142 -9.27 -2.82 8.27
C ARG A 142 -9.58 -4.22 7.79
N VAL A 143 -9.42 -5.21 8.67
CA VAL A 143 -9.64 -6.63 8.39
C VAL A 143 -10.89 -7.08 9.13
N THR A 144 -11.76 -7.81 8.44
CA THR A 144 -13.04 -8.32 8.95
C THR A 144 -13.09 -9.82 8.76
N ASN A 145 -13.26 -10.58 9.84
CA ASN A 145 -13.60 -12.00 9.75
C ASN A 145 -14.99 -12.14 9.12
N THR A 146 -15.08 -12.81 7.96
CA THR A 146 -16.36 -12.91 7.23
C THR A 146 -17.39 -13.76 7.94
N ARG A 147 -16.96 -14.63 8.84
CA ARG A 147 -17.82 -15.56 9.56
C ARG A 147 -18.40 -14.96 10.84
N THR A 148 -17.61 -14.21 11.61
CA THR A 148 -18.06 -13.62 12.89
C THR A 148 -18.40 -12.15 12.81
N GLY A 149 -17.95 -11.46 11.76
CA GLY A 149 -18.02 -10.00 11.67
C GLY A 149 -17.01 -9.28 12.58
N ALA A 150 -16.15 -9.98 13.32
CA ALA A 150 -15.12 -9.37 14.15
C ALA A 150 -14.12 -8.59 13.28
N GLN A 151 -13.70 -7.41 13.75
CA GLN A 151 -12.85 -6.50 12.98
C GLN A 151 -11.65 -6.01 13.79
N THR A 152 -10.56 -5.72 13.08
CA THR A 152 -9.40 -5.04 13.64
C THR A 152 -8.68 -4.23 12.56
N THR A 153 -7.83 -3.30 12.97
CA THR A 153 -6.94 -2.57 12.07
C THR A 153 -5.51 -3.05 12.28
N VAL A 154 -4.83 -3.38 11.17
CA VAL A 154 -3.45 -3.85 11.16
C VAL A 154 -2.58 -2.97 10.30
N ARG A 155 -1.28 -2.98 10.57
CA ARG A 155 -0.26 -2.36 9.73
C ARG A 155 0.51 -3.41 8.95
N ILE A 156 0.71 -3.16 7.66
CA ILE A 156 1.52 -3.99 6.78
C ILE A 156 2.99 -3.71 7.08
N VAL A 157 3.71 -4.72 7.55
CA VAL A 157 5.15 -4.64 7.87
C VAL A 157 5.99 -5.62 7.06
N ASP A 158 5.35 -6.53 6.35
CA ASP A 158 6.04 -7.62 5.67
C ASP A 158 5.36 -7.99 4.35
N GLN A 159 6.08 -8.72 3.49
CA GLN A 159 5.54 -9.27 2.26
C GLN A 159 5.26 -10.77 2.42
N TYR A 160 4.24 -11.26 1.73
CA TYR A 160 3.85 -12.68 1.78
C TYR A 160 3.81 -13.28 0.37
N SER A 161 3.97 -14.60 0.24
CA SER A 161 4.01 -15.27 -1.07
C SER A 161 2.75 -16.06 -1.42
N ASN A 162 1.94 -16.47 -0.44
CA ASN A 162 0.87 -17.47 -0.69
C ASN A 162 -0.51 -16.85 -0.97
N GLY A 163 -0.54 -15.55 -1.31
CA GLY A 163 -1.78 -14.79 -1.50
C GLY A 163 -2.49 -14.45 -0.18
N GLY A 164 -3.02 -13.24 -0.09
CA GLY A 164 -3.84 -12.82 1.04
C GLY A 164 -3.05 -12.12 2.16
N LEU A 165 -3.33 -12.47 3.41
CA LEU A 165 -2.75 -11.87 4.60
C LEU A 165 -2.07 -12.93 5.47
N ASP A 166 -1.00 -12.54 6.16
CA ASP A 166 -0.39 -13.35 7.22
C ASP A 166 -0.31 -12.50 8.50
N LEU A 167 -1.32 -12.67 9.36
CA LEU A 167 -1.51 -11.83 10.54
C LEU A 167 -0.55 -12.23 11.66
N ASP A 168 -0.12 -11.31 12.51
CA ASP A 168 0.45 -11.72 13.79
C ASP A 168 -0.55 -12.60 14.56
N ILE A 169 -0.08 -13.64 15.24
CA ILE A 169 -0.92 -14.60 15.96
C ILE A 169 -1.87 -13.94 16.96
N ASN A 170 -1.45 -12.84 17.61
CA ASN A 170 -2.30 -12.14 18.57
C ASN A 170 -3.44 -11.39 17.86
N VAL A 171 -3.19 -10.85 16.67
CA VAL A 171 -4.20 -10.23 15.81
C VAL A 171 -5.16 -11.29 15.26
N PHE A 172 -4.64 -12.42 14.78
CA PHE A 172 -5.45 -13.52 14.28
C PHE A 172 -6.46 -13.99 15.34
N ARG A 173 -5.97 -14.23 16.56
CA ARG A 173 -6.80 -14.64 17.70
C ARG A 173 -7.81 -13.57 18.13
N GLN A 174 -7.49 -12.28 17.97
CA GLN A 174 -8.41 -11.19 18.27
C GLN A 174 -9.69 -11.25 17.44
N ILE A 175 -9.59 -11.67 16.17
CA ILE A 175 -10.74 -11.74 15.24
C ILE A 175 -11.26 -13.16 15.01
N ASP A 176 -10.57 -14.21 15.49
CA ASP A 176 -11.06 -15.60 15.51
C ASP A 176 -11.95 -15.88 16.74
N THR A 177 -13.05 -15.14 16.86
CA THR A 177 -13.84 -15.06 18.10
C THR A 177 -14.63 -16.33 18.46
N ASP A 178 -14.64 -17.35 17.62
CA ASP A 178 -15.23 -18.66 17.91
C ASP A 178 -14.22 -19.84 17.78
N GLY A 179 -12.94 -19.54 17.53
CA GLY A 179 -11.86 -20.53 17.46
C GLY A 179 -11.79 -21.39 16.20
N VAL A 180 -12.72 -21.25 15.24
CA VAL A 180 -12.73 -22.08 14.02
C VAL A 180 -11.51 -21.80 13.14
N GLY A 181 -11.05 -20.55 13.09
CA GLY A 181 -9.89 -20.18 12.30
C GLY A 181 -8.62 -20.89 12.76
N ASN A 182 -8.40 -20.96 14.07
CA ASN A 182 -7.29 -21.71 14.66
C ASN A 182 -7.37 -23.21 14.34
N GLN A 183 -8.56 -23.81 14.42
CA GLN A 183 -8.75 -25.23 14.09
C GLN A 183 -8.43 -25.52 12.61
N GLN A 184 -8.74 -24.58 11.71
CA GLN A 184 -8.51 -24.70 10.27
C GLN A 184 -7.15 -24.16 9.80
N GLY A 185 -6.38 -23.54 10.69
CA GLY A 185 -5.12 -22.87 10.39
C GLY A 185 -5.24 -21.60 9.54
N HIS A 186 -6.45 -21.08 9.32
CA HIS A 186 -6.68 -19.83 8.60
C HIS A 186 -8.09 -19.27 8.85
N LEU A 187 -8.24 -17.97 8.60
CA LEU A 187 -9.51 -17.28 8.49
C LEU A 187 -9.84 -16.98 7.03
N ILE A 188 -11.12 -16.74 6.76
CA ILE A 188 -11.58 -16.04 5.57
C ILE A 188 -11.94 -14.62 6.00
N VAL A 189 -11.32 -13.64 5.35
CA VAL A 189 -11.44 -12.23 5.72
C VAL A 189 -11.77 -11.34 4.53
N ASN A 190 -12.42 -10.23 4.83
CA ASN A 190 -12.47 -9.07 3.95
C ASN A 190 -11.45 -8.06 4.45
N TYR A 191 -10.77 -7.35 3.55
CA TYR A 191 -9.94 -6.22 3.94
C TYR A 191 -10.22 -4.98 3.11
N GLN A 192 -9.94 -3.83 3.70
CA GLN A 192 -9.95 -2.54 3.05
C GLN A 192 -8.75 -1.75 3.54
N PHE A 193 -8.02 -1.14 2.62
CA PHE A 193 -7.00 -0.17 2.99
C PHE A 193 -7.64 1.08 3.61
N VAL A 194 -7.12 1.50 4.76
CA VAL A 194 -7.64 2.63 5.54
C VAL A 194 -6.52 3.57 5.91
N ASN A 195 -6.87 4.82 6.23
CA ASN A 195 -5.92 5.78 6.78
C ASN A 195 -5.48 5.32 8.17
N CYS A 196 -4.16 5.20 8.38
CA CYS A 196 -3.59 4.83 9.67
C CYS A 196 -3.77 5.93 10.74
N GLY A 197 -4.12 7.15 10.36
CA GLY A 197 -4.18 8.31 11.26
C GLY A 197 -2.83 8.64 11.87
N ASP A 198 -1.72 8.41 11.15
CA ASP A 198 -0.37 8.68 11.68
C ASP A 198 -0.05 10.19 11.74
N ASN A 199 -0.85 11.01 11.05
CA ASN A 199 -0.68 12.46 10.96
C ASN A 199 -1.54 13.25 11.96
N VAL A 200 -2.31 12.57 12.84
CA VAL A 200 -2.92 13.28 13.96
C VAL A 200 -1.82 13.55 14.97
N ASN A 201 -1.38 14.80 14.99
CA ASN A 201 -0.50 15.36 15.99
C ASN A 201 -1.13 15.08 17.35
N VAL A 202 -0.74 13.97 18.01
CA VAL A 202 -1.14 13.72 19.38
C VAL A 202 -0.45 14.84 20.16
N PRO A 203 -1.19 15.80 20.75
CA PRO A 203 -0.57 16.73 21.66
C PRO A 203 0.09 15.88 22.72
N LEU A 204 1.36 16.18 22.97
CA LEU A 204 2.18 15.59 24.01
C LEU A 204 1.46 15.74 25.36
N LEU A 205 0.51 14.85 25.67
CA LEU A 205 -0.10 14.72 26.98
C LEU A 205 0.89 13.94 27.83
N SER A 206 1.83 14.71 28.37
CA SER A 206 2.22 14.69 29.78
C SER A 206 1.86 13.39 30.53
N VAL A 207 2.81 12.47 30.53
CA VAL A 207 3.12 11.69 31.73
C VAL A 207 4.44 12.32 32.18
N VAL A 208 4.43 13.41 32.95
CA VAL A 208 4.41 13.38 34.42
C VAL A 208 4.69 11.97 34.93
N ASP A 209 5.97 11.63 34.95
CA ASP A 209 6.47 10.64 35.90
C ASP A 209 5.97 11.07 37.29
N LYS A 210 5.08 10.24 37.83
CA LYS A 210 4.52 10.39 39.15
C LYS A 210 5.41 9.57 40.07
N GLU A 211 6.20 10.29 40.86
CA GLU A 211 7.07 9.90 42.00
C GLU A 211 7.84 8.57 41.94
#